data_AF-A0A936EUF5-F1
#
_entry.id   AF-A0A936EUF5-F1
#
_cell.length_a   1.000
_cell.length_b   1.000
_cell.length_c   1.000
_cell.angle_alpha   90.00
_cell.angle_beta   90.00
_cell.angle_gamma   90.00
#
_symmetry.space_group_name_H-M   'P 1'
#
loop_
_entity.id
_entity.type
_entity.pdbx_description
1 polymer ?
#
loop_
_entity_poly.entity_id
_entity_poly.type
_entity_poly.pdbx_seq_one_letter_code
_entity_poly.pdbx_strand_id
1 'polypeptide(L)'
;MRVIEYAMPGDDQALPRYRLLTTLLDPKAAPALELARLYHQRWEIEAVFDELKTHLRQGRRVLRSKTPELVQQEFYGWVGAHYAVPWLLHQGASRHRLPHAELSFKGHLELLRRAQPRSGAFPPRAAQTQTPMVPRVA
;
A
#
# COMPACT_ATOMS: atom_id res chain seq x y z
N MET A 1 6.44 22.98 -23.86
CA MET A 1 6.41 22.70 -22.39
C MET A 1 5.74 23.87 -21.70
N ARG A 2 4.98 23.65 -20.63
CA ARG A 2 4.27 24.71 -19.88
C ARG A 2 4.78 24.79 -18.45
N VAL A 3 4.94 26.01 -17.94
CA VAL A 3 5.31 26.30 -16.55
C VAL A 3 4.12 26.94 -15.85
N ILE A 4 3.79 26.44 -14.66
CA ILE A 4 2.74 26.98 -13.79
C ILE A 4 3.41 27.43 -12.49
N GLU A 5 3.22 28.70 -12.14
CA GLU A 5 3.66 29.25 -10.87
C GLU A 5 2.47 29.39 -9.92
N TYR A 6 2.62 28.91 -8.69
CA TYR A 6 1.55 28.95 -7.69
C TYR A 6 2.12 29.03 -6.27
N ALA A 7 1.29 29.44 -5.31
CA ALA A 7 1.60 29.40 -3.89
C ALA A 7 0.65 28.42 -3.21
N MET A 8 1.11 27.76 -2.15
CA MET A 8 0.29 26.88 -1.31
C MET A 8 -0.03 27.60 -0.01
N PRO A 9 -1.24 28.13 0.17
CA PRO A 9 -1.65 28.71 1.45
C PRO A 9 -1.92 27.61 2.48
N GLY A 10 -1.53 27.84 3.75
CA GLY A 10 -1.92 26.99 4.88
C GLY A 10 -0.91 25.95 5.37
N ASP A 11 0.34 26.00 4.89
CA ASP A 11 1.45 25.20 5.42
C ASP A 11 2.60 26.14 5.82
N ASP A 12 2.93 26.19 7.11
CA ASP A 12 3.98 27.05 7.68
C ASP A 12 5.38 26.67 7.17
N GLN A 13 5.54 25.48 6.58
CA GLN A 13 6.77 25.01 5.95
C GLN A 13 6.75 25.16 4.42
N ALA A 14 5.67 25.66 3.84
CA ALA A 14 5.56 25.81 2.40
C ALA A 14 6.50 26.91 1.87
N LEU A 15 7.06 26.65 0.69
CA LEU A 15 7.80 27.66 -0.04
C LEU A 15 6.86 28.79 -0.49
N PRO A 16 7.34 30.05 -0.54
CA PRO A 16 6.52 31.18 -0.97
C PRO A 16 5.93 31.01 -2.38
N ARG A 17 6.64 30.33 -3.28
CA ARG A 17 6.21 30.02 -4.65
C ARG A 17 6.77 28.66 -5.09
N TYR A 18 5.93 27.90 -5.78
CA TYR A 18 6.25 26.66 -6.46
C TYR A 18 6.20 26.84 -7.97
N ARG A 19 6.97 26.00 -8.68
CA ARG A 19 6.98 25.90 -10.14
C ARG A 19 6.67 24.47 -10.56
N LEU A 20 5.56 24.28 -11.25
CA LEU A 20 5.18 23.02 -11.88
C LEU A 20 5.48 23.09 -13.37
N LEU A 21 6.35 22.18 -13.84
CA LEU A 21 6.62 22.00 -15.27
C LEU A 21 5.77 20.82 -15.77
N THR A 22 5.04 21.03 -16.86
CA THR A 22 4.12 20.02 -17.42
C THR A 22 4.17 19.97 -18.95
N THR A 23 3.88 18.79 -19.49
CA THR A 23 3.67 18.57 -20.93
C THR A 23 2.22 18.84 -21.35
N LEU A 24 1.31 19.06 -20.39
CA LEU A 24 -0.09 19.43 -20.66
C LEU A 24 -0.17 20.91 -21.07
N LEU A 25 -0.30 21.16 -22.37
CA LEU A 25 -0.18 22.50 -22.95
C LEU A 25 -1.50 23.29 -22.97
N ASP A 26 -2.65 22.62 -23.07
CA ASP A 26 -3.95 23.29 -23.14
C ASP A 26 -4.43 23.72 -21.74
N PRO A 27 -4.55 25.03 -21.45
CA PRO A 27 -5.03 25.52 -20.18
C PRO A 27 -6.53 25.30 -19.94
N LYS A 28 -7.33 25.09 -21.00
CA LYS A 28 -8.76 24.79 -20.86
C LYS A 28 -8.97 23.33 -20.46
N ALA A 29 -8.25 22.40 -21.11
CA ALA A 29 -8.30 20.99 -20.75
C ALA A 29 -7.54 20.66 -19.45
N ALA A 30 -6.49 21.42 -19.11
CA ALA A 30 -5.70 21.23 -17.90
C ALA A 30 -5.51 22.56 -17.14
N PRO A 31 -6.48 22.96 -16.31
CA PRO A 31 -6.42 24.21 -15.55
C PRO A 31 -5.23 24.25 -14.58
N ALA A 32 -4.59 25.42 -14.46
CA ALA A 32 -3.37 25.59 -13.68
C ALA A 32 -3.56 25.24 -12.19
N LEU A 33 -4.66 25.70 -11.60
CA LEU A 33 -4.96 25.49 -10.18
C LEU A 33 -5.24 24.02 -9.86
N GLU A 34 -5.93 23.32 -10.76
CA GLU A 34 -6.21 21.90 -10.60
C GLU A 34 -4.93 21.07 -10.70
N LEU A 35 -4.07 21.37 -11.68
CA LEU A 35 -2.76 20.74 -11.81
C LEU A 35 -1.87 21.00 -10.59
N ALA A 36 -1.87 22.22 -10.06
CA ALA A 36 -1.12 22.57 -8.85
C ALA A 36 -1.62 21.76 -7.64
N ARG A 37 -2.95 21.66 -7.46
CA ARG A 37 -3.57 20.85 -6.41
C ARG A 37 -3.21 19.37 -6.54
N LEU A 38 -3.35 18.79 -7.74
CA LEU A 38 -2.99 17.39 -8.00
C LEU A 38 -1.50 17.12 -7.78
N TYR A 39 -0.65 18.06 -8.20
CA TYR A 39 0.78 17.94 -7.99
C TYR A 39 1.15 17.99 -6.50
N HIS A 40 0.43 18.78 -5.71
CA HIS A 40 0.61 18.77 -4.26
C HIS A 40 0.05 17.50 -3.62
N GLN A 41 -1.11 17.01 -4.07
CA GLN A 41 -1.65 15.69 -3.66
C GLN A 41 -0.68 14.55 -3.97
N ARG A 42 0.21 14.70 -4.96
CA ARG A 42 1.29 13.72 -5.19
C ARG A 42 2.15 13.49 -3.95
N TRP A 43 2.28 14.45 -3.02
CA TRP A 43 2.97 14.21 -1.75
C TRP A 43 2.38 13.05 -0.94
N GLU A 44 1.13 12.64 -1.20
CA GLU A 44 0.55 11.40 -0.65
C GLU A 44 1.40 10.15 -0.98
N ILE A 45 2.23 10.18 -2.04
CA ILE A 45 3.16 9.08 -2.33
C ILE A 45 4.22 8.90 -1.23
N GLU A 46 4.55 9.96 -0.48
CA GLU A 46 5.47 9.86 0.66
C GLU A 46 4.85 9.02 1.78
N ALA A 47 3.54 9.14 2.00
CA ALA A 47 2.81 8.27 2.91
C ALA A 47 2.89 6.82 2.45
N VAL A 48 2.74 6.54 1.15
CA VAL A 48 2.92 5.17 0.59
C VAL A 48 4.34 4.65 0.85
N PHE A 49 5.36 5.49 0.69
CA PHE A 49 6.73 5.10 1.01
C PHE A 49 6.94 4.82 2.49
N ASP A 50 6.33 5.61 3.39
CA ASP A 50 6.38 5.37 4.83
C ASP A 50 5.63 4.09 5.21
N GLU A 51 4.45 3.84 4.64
CA GLU A 51 3.70 2.60 4.81
C GLU A 51 4.54 1.38 4.44
N LEU A 52 5.19 1.42 3.28
CA LEU A 52 6.10 0.38 2.82
C LEU A 52 7.28 0.19 3.78
N LYS A 53 8.04 1.27 4.04
CA LYS A 53 9.34 1.23 4.74
C LYS A 53 9.18 1.00 6.24
N THR A 54 8.16 1.58 6.84
CA THR A 54 7.99 1.69 8.29
C THR A 54 6.87 0.76 8.79
N HIS A 55 5.66 0.88 8.26
CA HIS A 55 4.48 0.23 8.83
C HIS A 55 4.31 -1.24 8.45
N LEU A 56 4.43 -1.55 7.15
CA LEU A 56 4.38 -2.92 6.67
C LEU A 56 5.56 -3.73 7.21
N ARG A 57 6.71 -3.08 7.36
CA ARG A 57 7.99 -3.70 7.62
C ARG A 57 8.33 -3.93 9.10
N GLN A 58 7.61 -3.31 10.06
CA GLN A 58 7.83 -3.41 11.52
C GLN A 58 9.32 -3.57 11.92
N GLY A 59 10.22 -2.78 11.30
CA GLY A 59 11.66 -2.86 11.49
C GLY A 59 12.47 -3.02 10.19
N ARG A 60 13.81 -3.09 10.32
CA ARG A 60 14.72 -3.25 9.18
C ARG A 60 14.74 -4.70 8.69
N ARG A 61 13.96 -5.03 7.65
CA ARG A 61 14.27 -6.22 6.84
C ARG A 61 15.46 -5.92 5.91
N VAL A 62 16.47 -6.76 5.94
CA VAL A 62 17.38 -6.92 4.80
C VAL A 62 16.73 -7.98 3.90
N LEU A 63 16.64 -7.74 2.59
CA LEU A 63 16.21 -8.78 1.65
C LEU A 63 17.11 -9.99 1.87
N ARG A 64 16.51 -11.15 2.11
CA ARG A 64 17.23 -12.34 2.60
C ARG A 64 17.89 -13.11 1.46
N SER A 65 17.33 -12.99 0.26
CA SER A 65 17.80 -13.65 -0.95
C SER A 65 19.26 -13.31 -1.27
N LYS A 66 19.98 -14.28 -1.84
CA LYS A 66 21.42 -14.20 -2.13
C LYS A 66 21.74 -14.12 -3.63
N THR A 67 20.72 -14.19 -4.48
CA THR A 67 20.86 -14.00 -5.95
C THR A 67 20.01 -12.81 -6.41
N PRO A 68 20.42 -12.08 -7.45
CA PRO A 68 19.69 -10.92 -7.96
C PRO A 68 18.22 -11.24 -8.31
N GLU A 69 17.96 -12.39 -8.92
CA GLU A 69 16.64 -12.81 -9.36
C GLU A 69 15.69 -13.00 -8.17
N LEU A 70 16.17 -13.67 -7.12
CA LEU A 70 15.38 -13.91 -5.90
C LEU A 70 15.22 -12.65 -5.04
N VAL A 71 16.16 -11.70 -5.14
CA VAL A 71 16.03 -10.38 -4.52
C VAL A 71 14.92 -9.57 -5.20
N GLN A 72 14.84 -9.59 -6.53
CA GLN A 72 13.73 -8.97 -7.28
C GLN A 72 12.40 -9.61 -6.91
N GLN A 73 12.33 -10.94 -6.85
CA GLN A 73 11.12 -11.65 -6.43
C GLN A 73 10.68 -11.25 -5.01
N GLU A 74 11.61 -11.17 -4.06
CA GLU A 74 11.31 -10.76 -2.68
C GLU A 74 10.80 -9.31 -2.64
N PHE A 75 11.39 -8.41 -3.44
CA PHE A 75 10.93 -7.03 -3.57
C PHE A 75 9.49 -6.96 -4.12
N TYR A 76 9.18 -7.70 -5.19
CA TYR A 76 7.82 -7.74 -5.73
C TYR A 76 6.83 -8.35 -4.74
N GLY A 77 7.23 -9.37 -3.98
CA GLY A 77 6.41 -9.93 -2.89
C GLY A 77 6.11 -8.90 -1.81
N TRP A 78 7.09 -8.06 -1.45
CA TRP A 78 6.90 -6.98 -0.49
C TRP A 78 5.99 -5.87 -1.01
N VAL A 79 6.15 -5.45 -2.27
CA VAL A 79 5.24 -4.48 -2.93
C VAL A 79 3.83 -5.06 -3.06
N GLY A 80 3.70 -6.33 -3.42
CA GLY A 80 2.40 -7.02 -3.48
C GLY A 80 1.72 -7.13 -2.12
N ALA A 81 2.48 -7.39 -1.06
CA ALA A 81 1.97 -7.40 0.31
C ALA A 81 1.49 -6.01 0.77
N HIS A 82 2.19 -4.93 0.37
CA HIS A 82 1.66 -3.58 0.55
C HIS A 82 0.35 -3.43 -0.20
N TYR A 83 0.33 -3.67 -1.51
CA TYR A 83 -0.86 -3.49 -2.36
C TYR A 83 -2.11 -4.22 -1.84
N ALA A 84 -1.96 -5.41 -1.28
CA ALA A 84 -3.07 -6.17 -0.73
C ALA A 84 -3.82 -5.41 0.39
N VAL A 85 -3.13 -4.61 1.20
CA VAL A 85 -3.74 -3.90 2.34
C VAL A 85 -4.62 -2.73 1.86
N PRO A 86 -4.14 -1.73 1.08
CA PRO A 86 -4.99 -0.68 0.52
C PRO A 86 -6.05 -1.24 -0.42
N TRP A 87 -5.79 -2.33 -1.15
CA TRP A 87 -6.80 -2.95 -2.00
C TRP A 87 -7.99 -3.46 -1.17
N LEU A 88 -7.75 -4.19 -0.08
CA LEU A 88 -8.81 -4.64 0.83
C LEU A 88 -9.55 -3.48 1.49
N LEU A 89 -8.80 -2.46 1.91
CA LEU A 89 -9.35 -1.22 2.46
C LEU A 89 -10.27 -0.55 1.44
N HIS A 90 -9.82 -0.40 0.18
CA HIS A 90 -10.60 0.20 -0.89
C HIS A 90 -11.89 -0.59 -1.17
N GLN A 91 -11.84 -1.92 -1.17
CA GLN A 91 -13.04 -2.75 -1.30
C GLN A 91 -14.05 -2.49 -0.17
N GLY A 92 -13.58 -2.44 1.08
CA GLY A 92 -14.43 -2.13 2.24
C GLY A 92 -15.00 -0.70 2.20
N ALA A 93 -14.14 0.29 1.96
CA ALA A 93 -14.52 1.69 1.87
C ALA A 93 -15.56 1.93 0.78
N SER A 94 -15.37 1.33 -0.40
CA SER A 94 -16.32 1.43 -1.52
C SER A 94 -17.68 0.83 -1.17
N ARG A 95 -17.69 -0.31 -0.49
CA ARG A 95 -18.93 -0.98 -0.05
C ARG A 95 -19.72 -0.14 0.97
N HIS A 96 -19.01 0.56 1.85
CA HIS A 96 -19.61 1.35 2.94
C HIS A 96 -19.65 2.86 2.67
N ARG A 97 -19.21 3.31 1.49
CA ARG A 97 -19.14 4.71 1.06
C ARG A 97 -18.36 5.60 2.04
N LEU A 98 -17.25 5.08 2.57
CA LEU A 98 -16.39 5.82 3.50
C LEU A 98 -15.30 6.59 2.73
N PRO A 99 -14.94 7.82 3.18
CA PRO A 99 -13.82 8.56 2.61
C PRO A 99 -12.49 7.83 2.85
N HIS A 100 -11.70 7.61 1.78
CA HIS A 100 -10.41 6.91 1.90
C HIS A 100 -9.41 7.66 2.78
N ALA A 101 -9.46 8.99 2.78
CA ALA A 101 -8.57 9.85 3.57
C ALA A 101 -8.73 9.67 5.09
N GLU A 102 -9.84 9.08 5.56
CA GLU A 102 -10.11 8.87 6.98
C GLU A 102 -9.63 7.48 7.47
N LEU A 103 -9.16 6.63 6.56
CA LEU A 103 -8.84 5.24 6.86
C LEU A 103 -7.34 5.05 7.09
N SER A 104 -6.98 4.59 8.30
CA SER A 104 -5.59 4.33 8.65
C SER A 104 -5.08 3.01 8.04
N PHE A 105 -4.02 3.07 7.24
CA PHE A 105 -3.30 1.89 6.74
C PHE A 105 -2.87 0.96 7.88
N LYS A 106 -2.24 1.51 8.92
CA LYS A 106 -1.74 0.74 10.07
C LYS A 106 -2.87 -0.02 10.78
N GLY A 107 -4.02 0.63 10.98
CA GLY A 107 -5.18 -0.02 11.59
C GLY A 107 -5.67 -1.23 10.77
N HIS A 108 -5.74 -1.09 9.46
CA HIS A 108 -6.15 -2.18 8.56
C HIS A 108 -5.12 -3.30 8.49
N LEU A 109 -3.83 -2.98 8.51
CA LEU A 109 -2.77 -3.98 8.59
C LEU A 109 -2.88 -4.82 9.87
N GLU A 110 -3.16 -4.20 11.01
CA GLU A 110 -3.37 -4.91 12.28
C GLU A 110 -4.64 -5.78 12.25
N LEU A 111 -5.73 -5.30 11.65
CA LEU A 111 -6.94 -6.11 11.43
C LEU A 111 -6.65 -7.32 10.54
N LEU A 112 -5.91 -7.13 9.43
CA LEU A 112 -5.53 -8.21 8.53
C LEU A 112 -4.67 -9.25 9.26
N ARG A 113 -3.67 -8.82 10.05
CA ARG A 113 -2.84 -9.71 10.87
C ARG A 113 -3.66 -10.50 11.89
N ARG A 114 -4.68 -9.89 12.50
CA ARG A 114 -5.58 -10.55 13.46
C ARG A 114 -6.52 -11.56 12.79
N ALA A 115 -7.00 -11.23 11.59
CA ALA A 115 -7.90 -12.08 10.82
C ALA A 115 -7.18 -13.22 10.09
N GLN A 116 -5.86 -13.09 9.89
CA GLN A 116 -5.06 -14.13 9.27
C GLN A 116 -5.14 -15.41 10.12
N PRO A 117 -5.60 -16.54 9.55
CA PRO A 117 -5.59 -17.80 10.27
C PRO A 117 -4.18 -18.08 10.79
N ARG A 118 -4.04 -18.65 12.00
CA ARG A 118 -2.74 -19.13 12.54
C ARG A 118 -2.09 -20.26 11.71
N SER A 119 -2.53 -20.46 10.47
CA SER A 119 -2.01 -21.45 9.55
C SER A 119 -0.74 -20.94 8.88
N GLY A 120 0.39 -21.29 9.51
CA GLY A 120 1.73 -21.16 8.92
C GLY A 120 2.32 -22.50 8.45
N ALA A 121 1.58 -23.62 8.56
CA ALA A 121 2.06 -24.90 8.06
C ALA A 121 1.69 -25.07 6.58
N PHE A 122 2.43 -24.38 5.72
CA PHE A 122 2.76 -24.95 4.42
C PHE A 122 3.92 -25.92 4.65
N PRO A 123 3.66 -27.23 4.54
CA PRO A 123 4.38 -28.04 3.58
C PRO A 123 3.40 -28.57 2.52
N PRO A 124 3.86 -28.91 1.30
CA PRO A 124 3.00 -29.34 0.19
C PRO A 124 2.40 -30.76 0.38
N ARG A 125 2.32 -31.28 1.60
CA ARG A 125 1.65 -32.55 1.91
C ARG A 125 0.84 -32.40 3.18
N ALA A 126 -0.47 -32.51 3.02
CA ALA A 126 -1.37 -32.74 4.15
C ALA A 126 -0.92 -33.99 4.90
N ALA A 127 -0.81 -33.91 6.22
CA ALA A 127 -0.66 -35.08 7.06
C ALA A 127 -1.90 -35.96 6.89
N GLN A 128 -1.72 -37.19 6.41
CA GLN A 128 -2.81 -38.17 6.33
C GLN A 128 -3.33 -38.40 7.76
N THR A 129 -4.58 -38.03 7.99
CA THR A 129 -5.26 -38.30 9.25
C THR A 129 -5.50 -39.80 9.28
N GLN A 130 -4.80 -40.54 10.16
CA GLN A 130 -5.17 -41.93 10.43
C GLN A 130 -6.53 -41.93 11.12
N THR A 131 -7.54 -42.51 10.45
CA THR A 131 -8.83 -42.81 11.06
C THR A 131 -8.60 -43.85 12.16
N PRO A 132 -8.96 -43.61 13.42
CA PRO A 132 -8.87 -44.64 14.44
C PRO A 132 -9.85 -45.77 14.08
N MET A 133 -9.32 -46.99 13.93
CA MET A 133 -10.13 -48.20 13.83
C MET A 133 -10.93 -48.35 15.12
N VAL A 134 -12.25 -48.21 15.04
CA VAL A 134 -13.15 -48.62 16.11
C VAL A 134 -13.30 -50.15 16.01
N PRO A 135 -12.97 -50.94 17.05
CA PRO A 135 -13.18 -52.37 17.01
C PRO A 135 -14.68 -52.65 17.03
N ARG A 136 -15.13 -53.45 16.06
CA ARG A 136 -16.51 -53.90 15.95
C ARG A 136 -16.69 -55.07 16.91
N VAL A 137 -17.46 -54.88 17.98
CA VAL A 137 -17.86 -55.97 18.88
C VAL A 137 -18.96 -56.78 18.18
N ALA A 138 -18.80 -58.10 18.21
CA ALA A 138 -19.69 -59.09 17.62
C ALA A 138 -21.02 -59.22 18.37
#